data_AF-A0A2T7TQX5-F1
#
_entry.id   AF-A0A2T7TQX5-F1
#
_cell.length_a   1.000
_cell.length_b   1.000
_cell.length_c   1.000
_cell.angle_alpha   90.00
_cell.angle_beta   90.00
_cell.angle_gamma   90.00
#
_symmetry.space_group_name_H-M   'P 1'
#
loop_
_entity.id
_entity.type
_entity.pdbx_description
1 polymer ?
#
loop_
_entity_poly.entity_id
_entity_poly.type
_entity_poly.pdbx_seq_one_letter_code
_entity_poly.pdbx_strand_id
1 'polypeptide(L)'
;MQLSDPFPLEHLTPRIQETILAEFRGQHPTVLDVLQVPEAEWLKRPSMGPRALAQLRSVIQKVLDQGPNLSESHKTDAYLVSERVRPIAEQKLLRKQLQQVQEALQVNKAELWVRGLGPDLDLELSRMAEENFQSYRMIFLSPLG
;
A
#
# COMPACT_ATOMS: atom_id res chain seq x y z
N MET A 1 -15.77 -8.85 2.40
CA MET A 1 -16.77 -8.23 1.49
C MET A 1 -16.23 -8.29 0.06
N GLN A 2 -17.07 -8.40 -0.97
CA GLN A 2 -16.72 -8.36 -2.39
C GLN A 2 -16.77 -6.93 -2.93
N LEU A 3 -16.07 -6.65 -4.04
CA LEU A 3 -16.09 -5.32 -4.67
C LEU A 3 -17.48 -4.91 -5.18
N SER A 4 -18.33 -5.89 -5.47
CA SER A 4 -19.73 -5.71 -5.86
C SER A 4 -20.68 -5.54 -4.66
N ASP A 5 -20.19 -5.73 -3.43
CA ASP A 5 -21.02 -5.55 -2.24
C ASP A 5 -21.30 -4.05 -2.03
N PRO A 6 -22.45 -3.72 -1.42
CA PRO A 6 -22.77 -2.36 -1.01
C PRO A 6 -21.68 -1.81 -0.07
N PHE A 7 -21.23 -0.59 -0.32
CA PHE A 7 -20.17 0.07 0.44
C PHE A 7 -20.62 0.38 1.87
N PRO A 8 -19.91 -0.03 2.94
CA PRO A 8 -20.37 0.11 4.31
C PRO A 8 -20.33 1.58 4.78
N LEU A 9 -21.43 2.30 4.54
CA LEU A 9 -21.61 3.71 4.90
C LEU A 9 -21.70 3.89 6.42
N GLU A 10 -22.16 2.88 7.16
CA GLU A 10 -22.31 2.89 8.61
C GLU A 10 -21.01 3.15 9.38
N HIS A 11 -19.86 2.90 8.75
CA HIS A 11 -18.54 3.17 9.33
C HIS A 11 -18.04 4.60 9.10
N LEU A 12 -18.79 5.41 8.36
CA LEU A 12 -18.46 6.81 8.06
C LEU A 12 -19.33 7.76 8.86
N THR A 13 -18.85 9.01 9.01
CA THR A 13 -19.66 10.05 9.64
C THR A 13 -20.86 10.43 8.74
N PRO A 14 -22.01 10.83 9.32
CA PRO A 14 -23.24 11.12 8.55
C PRO A 14 -23.03 12.10 7.40
N ARG A 15 -22.19 13.11 7.62
CA ARG A 15 -21.83 14.11 6.61
C ARG A 15 -21.10 13.52 5.40
N ILE A 16 -20.25 12.51 5.62
CA ILE A 16 -19.53 11.80 4.54
C ILE A 16 -20.51 10.85 3.83
N GLN A 17 -21.37 10.16 4.57
CA GLN A 17 -22.41 9.31 4.00
C GLN A 17 -23.31 10.09 3.03
N GLU A 18 -23.81 11.25 3.44
CA GLU A 18 -24.61 12.15 2.60
C GLU A 18 -23.85 12.60 1.35
N THR A 19 -22.55 12.85 1.47
CA THR A 19 -21.71 13.28 0.34
C THR A 19 -21.49 12.16 -0.68
N ILE A 20 -21.34 10.92 -0.20
CA ILE A 20 -21.23 9.74 -1.05
C ILE A 20 -22.56 9.45 -1.70
N LEU A 21 -23.66 9.41 -0.94
CA LEU A 21 -25.01 9.20 -1.49
C LEU A 21 -25.38 10.28 -2.51
N ALA A 22 -25.04 11.55 -2.24
CA ALA A 22 -25.26 12.64 -3.19
C ALA A 22 -24.53 12.42 -4.53
N GLU A 23 -23.35 11.78 -4.52
CA GLU A 23 -22.65 11.43 -5.77
C GLU A 23 -23.43 10.43 -6.59
N PHE A 24 -23.92 9.39 -5.92
CA PHE A 24 -24.60 8.28 -6.55
C PHE A 24 -26.12 8.53 -6.64
N ARG A 25 -26.55 9.80 -6.67
CA ARG A 25 -27.96 10.22 -6.83
C ARG A 25 -28.91 9.60 -5.79
N GLY A 26 -28.43 9.43 -4.57
CA GLY A 26 -29.14 8.78 -3.47
C GLY A 26 -29.15 7.26 -3.53
N GLN A 27 -28.51 6.64 -4.54
CA GLN A 27 -28.31 5.21 -4.58
C GLN A 27 -27.12 4.82 -3.72
N HIS A 28 -27.22 3.65 -3.11
CA HIS A 28 -26.16 3.10 -2.29
C HIS A 28 -25.07 2.51 -3.19
N PRO A 29 -23.85 3.08 -3.23
CA PRO A 29 -22.82 2.61 -4.13
C PRO A 29 -22.25 1.26 -3.70
N THR A 30 -21.63 0.57 -4.66
CA THR A 30 -20.77 -0.58 -4.35
C THR A 30 -19.36 -0.12 -3.97
N VAL A 31 -18.57 -1.02 -3.38
CA VAL A 31 -17.16 -0.75 -3.06
C VAL A 31 -16.38 -0.38 -4.32
N LEU A 32 -16.65 -1.03 -5.45
CA LEU A 32 -16.03 -0.72 -6.74
C LEU A 32 -16.38 0.68 -7.24
N ASP A 33 -17.64 1.11 -7.09
CA ASP A 33 -18.08 2.43 -7.55
C ASP A 33 -17.36 3.56 -6.79
N VAL A 34 -17.20 3.39 -5.48
CA VAL A 34 -16.47 4.36 -4.64
C VAL A 34 -14.98 4.40 -4.99
N LEU A 35 -14.37 3.24 -5.30
CA LEU A 35 -12.96 3.12 -5.71
C LEU A 35 -12.67 3.73 -7.08
N GLN A 36 -13.66 3.75 -7.98
CA GLN A 36 -13.50 4.33 -9.32
C GLN A 36 -13.45 5.86 -9.30
N VAL A 37 -13.94 6.51 -8.24
CA VAL A 37 -13.89 7.97 -8.10
C VAL A 37 -12.49 8.40 -7.62
N PRO A 38 -11.76 9.20 -8.42
CA PRO A 38 -10.43 9.67 -8.01
C PRO A 38 -10.49 10.53 -6.75
N GLU A 39 -9.44 10.47 -5.93
CA GLU A 39 -9.36 11.25 -4.69
C GLU A 39 -9.45 12.76 -4.89
N ALA A 40 -8.92 13.25 -6.01
CA ALA A 40 -9.04 14.66 -6.38
C ALA A 40 -10.50 15.08 -6.58
N GLU A 41 -11.35 14.18 -7.07
CA GLU A 41 -12.80 14.42 -7.22
C GLU A 41 -13.54 14.32 -5.88
N TRP A 42 -13.05 13.48 -4.95
CA TRP A 42 -13.54 13.49 -3.58
C TRP A 42 -13.23 14.83 -2.91
N LEU A 43 -11.99 15.32 -2.96
CA LEU A 43 -11.55 16.55 -2.27
C LEU A 43 -12.25 17.84 -2.74
N LYS A 44 -12.82 17.87 -3.94
CA LYS A 44 -13.57 19.02 -4.45
C LYS A 44 -14.93 19.22 -3.78
N ARG A 45 -15.39 18.26 -2.96
CA ARG A 45 -16.76 18.25 -2.42
C ARG A 45 -16.86 18.95 -1.07
N PRO A 46 -17.97 19.67 -0.78
CA PRO A 46 -18.12 20.56 0.38
C PRO A 46 -18.15 19.90 1.77
N SER A 47 -17.78 18.64 1.87
CA SER A 47 -17.80 17.83 3.11
C SER A 47 -16.65 16.82 3.16
N MET A 48 -15.78 16.84 2.16
CA MET A 48 -14.83 15.79 1.88
C MET A 48 -13.40 16.34 1.96
N GLY A 49 -13.02 16.81 3.15
CA GLY A 49 -11.66 17.28 3.40
C GLY A 49 -10.65 16.14 3.57
N PRO A 50 -9.36 16.45 3.76
CA PRO A 50 -8.29 15.46 3.92
C PRO A 50 -8.59 14.43 5.04
N ARG A 51 -9.21 14.88 6.14
CA ARG A 51 -9.61 14.01 7.25
C ARG A 51 -10.74 13.05 6.89
N ALA A 52 -11.71 13.50 6.09
CA ALA A 52 -12.81 12.67 5.60
C ALA A 52 -12.29 11.64 4.57
N LEU A 53 -11.34 12.05 3.73
CA LEU A 53 -10.70 11.16 2.76
C LEU A 53 -9.84 10.09 3.45
N ALA A 54 -9.14 10.43 4.54
CA ALA A 54 -8.43 9.46 5.35
C ALA A 54 -9.38 8.42 6.00
N GLN A 55 -10.56 8.85 6.45
CA GLN A 55 -11.60 7.94 6.95
C GLN A 55 -12.13 7.03 5.84
N LEU A 56 -12.43 7.58 4.66
CA LEU A 56 -12.85 6.81 3.50
C LEU A 56 -11.82 5.73 3.13
N ARG A 57 -10.53 6.11 3.05
CA ARG A 57 -9.42 5.18 2.81
C ARG A 57 -9.35 4.09 3.87
N SER A 58 -9.52 4.43 5.15
CA SER A 58 -9.49 3.44 6.23
C SER A 58 -10.62 2.40 6.09
N VAL A 59 -11.83 2.83 5.70
CA VAL A 59 -12.96 1.93 5.48
C VAL A 59 -12.72 1.04 4.25
N ILE A 60 -12.29 1.62 3.12
CA ILE A 60 -11.93 0.87 1.91
C ILE A 60 -10.84 -0.16 2.22
N GLN A 61 -9.79 0.23 2.94
CA GLN A 61 -8.70 -0.67 3.30
C GLN A 61 -9.19 -1.82 4.19
N LYS A 62 -10.05 -1.54 5.18
CA LYS A 62 -10.67 -2.60 5.99
C LYS A 62 -11.51 -3.57 5.16
N VAL A 63 -12.25 -3.06 4.17
CA VAL A 63 -13.06 -3.89 3.26
C VAL A 63 -12.18 -4.79 2.39
N LEU A 64 -11.05 -4.28 1.91
CA LEU A 64 -10.07 -5.03 1.10
C LEU A 64 -9.26 -6.03 1.95
N ASP A 65 -8.88 -5.65 3.17
CA ASP A 65 -8.14 -6.50 4.12
C ASP A 65 -9.03 -7.61 4.69
N GLN A 66 -10.33 -7.35 4.85
CA GLN A 66 -11.37 -8.35 5.12
C GLN A 66 -11.76 -9.13 3.85
N GLY A 67 -10.74 -9.60 3.12
CA GLY A 67 -10.86 -10.37 1.88
C GLY A 67 -12.03 -11.36 1.93
N PRO A 68 -12.64 -11.64 0.77
CA PRO A 68 -14.00 -12.18 0.68
C PRO A 68 -14.18 -13.35 1.64
N ASN A 69 -15.14 -13.22 2.56
CA ASN A 69 -15.83 -14.38 3.11
C ASN A 69 -16.46 -15.05 1.88
N LEU A 70 -15.70 -15.96 1.28
CA LEU A 70 -16.15 -16.82 0.22
C LEU A 70 -17.21 -17.69 0.88
N SER A 71 -18.48 -17.37 0.65
CA SER A 71 -19.44 -18.44 0.48
C SER A 71 -18.85 -19.36 -0.58
N GLU A 72 -18.36 -20.48 -0.10
CA GLU A 72 -17.89 -21.64 -0.84
C GLU A 72 -18.93 -21.96 -1.93
N SER A 73 -18.61 -21.73 -3.20
CA SER A 73 -19.25 -22.52 -4.24
C SER A 73 -18.57 -22.52 -5.59
N HIS A 74 -17.98 -21.41 -6.09
CA HIS A 74 -17.51 -21.42 -7.48
C HIS A 74 -16.33 -20.47 -7.79
N LYS A 75 -15.22 -20.59 -7.05
CA LYS A 75 -13.91 -20.15 -7.59
C LYS A 75 -13.14 -21.40 -8.00
N THR A 76 -13.01 -21.63 -9.31
CA THR A 76 -12.20 -22.71 -9.85
C THR A 76 -10.72 -22.49 -9.48
N ASP A 77 -10.04 -23.53 -8.99
CA ASP A 77 -8.64 -23.51 -8.52
C ASP A 77 -7.67 -22.76 -9.44
N ALA A 78 -7.90 -22.79 -10.76
CA ALA A 78 -7.09 -22.10 -11.75
C ALA A 78 -7.05 -20.56 -11.55
N TYR A 79 -8.12 -19.95 -11.05
CA TYR A 79 -8.19 -18.50 -10.81
C TYR A 79 -7.42 -18.09 -9.55
N LEU A 80 -7.46 -18.91 -8.50
CA LEU A 80 -6.67 -18.68 -7.28
C LEU A 80 -5.17 -18.79 -7.55
N VAL A 81 -4.78 -19.66 -8.48
CA VAL A 81 -3.40 -19.79 -8.93
C VAL A 81 -2.97 -18.58 -9.76
N SER A 82 -3.78 -18.09 -10.70
CA SER A 82 -3.40 -16.94 -11.54
C SER A 82 -3.28 -15.63 -10.75
N GLU A 83 -4.14 -15.40 -9.76
CA GLU A 83 -4.09 -14.23 -8.88
C GLU A 83 -2.85 -14.22 -7.98
N ARG A 84 -2.35 -15.38 -7.55
CA ARG A 84 -1.08 -15.52 -6.81
C ARG A 84 0.17 -15.54 -7.69
N VAL A 85 0.09 -16.01 -8.92
CA VAL A 85 1.27 -16.15 -9.80
C VAL A 85 1.82 -14.79 -10.20
N ARG A 86 0.97 -13.79 -10.42
CA ARG A 86 1.40 -12.45 -10.85
C ARG A 86 2.23 -11.70 -9.78
N PRO A 87 1.79 -11.62 -8.51
CA PRO A 87 2.60 -11.04 -7.44
C PRO A 87 3.90 -11.83 -7.16
N ILE A 88 3.88 -13.16 -7.28
CA ILE A 88 5.07 -13.99 -7.07
C ILE A 88 6.12 -13.76 -8.16
N ALA A 89 5.69 -13.62 -9.42
CA ALA A 89 6.59 -13.34 -10.53
C ALA A 89 7.26 -11.97 -10.37
N GLU A 90 6.49 -10.96 -9.96
CA GLU A 90 6.99 -9.62 -9.69
C GLU A 90 7.95 -9.59 -8.48
N GLN A 91 7.62 -10.27 -7.40
CA GLN A 91 8.50 -10.37 -6.23
C GLN A 91 9.83 -11.07 -6.56
N LYS A 92 9.80 -12.11 -7.40
CA LYS A 92 11.01 -12.78 -7.90
C LYS A 92 11.85 -11.85 -8.78
N LEU A 93 11.21 -11.06 -9.63
CA LEU A 93 11.89 -10.10 -10.50
C LEU A 93 12.59 -9.01 -9.68
N LEU A 94 11.88 -8.41 -8.73
CA LEU A 94 12.41 -7.37 -7.84
C LEU A 94 13.57 -7.89 -6.99
N ARG A 95 13.45 -9.11 -6.43
CA ARG A 95 14.57 -9.75 -5.71
C ARG A 95 15.78 -9.95 -6.60
N LYS A 96 15.58 -10.36 -7.86
CA LYS A 96 16.67 -10.53 -8.82
C LYS A 96 17.34 -9.20 -9.14
N GLN A 97 16.56 -8.12 -9.29
CA GLN A 97 17.10 -6.78 -9.53
C GLN A 97 17.90 -6.27 -8.31
N LEU A 98 17.38 -6.44 -7.10
CA LEU A 98 18.10 -6.08 -5.88
C LEU A 98 19.41 -6.85 -5.76
N GLN A 99 19.40 -8.14 -6.06
CA GLN A 99 20.60 -8.97 -6.04
C GLN A 99 21.65 -8.47 -7.04
N GLN A 100 21.23 -8.12 -8.27
CA GLN A 100 22.14 -7.58 -9.29
C GLN A 100 22.75 -6.23 -8.87
N VAL A 101 21.94 -5.33 -8.30
CA VAL A 101 22.44 -4.04 -7.81
C VAL A 101 23.40 -4.24 -6.64
N GLN A 102 23.10 -5.17 -5.73
CA GLN A 102 23.96 -5.49 -4.61
C GLN A 102 25.30 -6.08 -5.06
N GLU A 103 25.30 -6.98 -6.03
CA GLU A 103 26.53 -7.54 -6.63
C GLU A 103 27.37 -6.45 -7.32
N ALA A 104 26.74 -5.59 -8.10
CA ALA A 104 27.43 -4.46 -8.74
C ALA A 104 28.04 -3.50 -7.70
N LEU A 105 27.33 -3.23 -6.60
CA LEU A 105 27.84 -2.42 -5.50
C LEU A 105 29.03 -3.10 -4.81
N GLN A 106 29.00 -4.42 -4.60
CA GLN A 106 30.12 -5.16 -4.02
C GLN A 106 31.36 -5.12 -4.92
N VAL A 107 31.18 -5.27 -6.24
CA VAL A 107 32.28 -5.17 -7.21
C VAL A 107 32.88 -3.76 -7.21
N ASN A 108 32.04 -2.73 -7.30
CA ASN A 108 32.50 -1.34 -7.26
C ASN A 108 33.18 -1.00 -5.94
N LYS A 109 32.65 -1.52 -4.82
CA LYS A 109 33.27 -1.40 -3.51
C LYS A 109 34.65 -2.05 -3.52
N ALA A 110 34.79 -3.30 -3.95
CA ALA A 110 36.07 -3.98 -4.04
C ALA A 110 37.08 -3.20 -4.92
N GLU A 111 36.63 -2.61 -6.02
CA GLU A 111 37.46 -1.74 -6.86
C GLU A 111 37.92 -0.48 -6.12
N LEU A 112 37.03 0.20 -5.39
CA LEU A 112 37.38 1.36 -4.57
C LEU A 112 38.35 1.00 -3.45
N TRP A 113 38.20 -0.19 -2.86
CA TRP A 113 39.15 -0.75 -1.89
C TRP A 113 40.54 -0.94 -2.50
N VAL A 114 40.64 -1.52 -3.71
CA VAL A 114 41.91 -1.66 -4.44
C VAL A 114 42.54 -0.29 -4.77
N ARG A 115 41.71 0.73 -5.00
CA ARG A 115 42.16 2.12 -5.24
C ARG A 115 42.51 2.88 -3.96
N GLY A 116 42.41 2.27 -2.78
CA GLY A 116 42.77 2.88 -1.49
C GLY A 116 41.70 3.80 -0.89
N LEU A 117 40.47 3.78 -1.41
CA LEU A 117 39.35 4.63 -0.97
C LEU A 117 38.36 3.89 -0.05
N GLY A 118 38.69 2.66 0.39
CA GLY A 118 37.77 1.73 1.05
C GLY A 118 37.52 1.89 2.56
N PRO A 119 38.54 2.09 3.42
CA PRO A 119 38.36 1.90 4.86
C PRO A 119 37.55 3.01 5.56
N ASP A 120 37.62 4.27 5.11
CA ASP A 120 36.80 5.36 5.68
C ASP A 120 35.36 5.33 5.17
N LEU A 121 35.13 4.88 3.93
CA LEU A 121 33.80 4.82 3.31
C LEU A 121 32.89 3.80 3.99
N ASP A 122 33.44 2.66 4.42
CA ASP A 122 32.67 1.61 5.09
C ASP A 122 32.19 2.01 6.48
N LEU A 123 33.00 2.77 7.22
CA LEU A 123 32.63 3.29 8.53
C LEU A 123 31.56 4.38 8.43
N GLU A 124 31.64 5.27 7.44
CA GLU A 124 30.58 6.26 7.18
C GLU A 124 29.30 5.62 6.67
N LEU A 125 29.38 4.69 5.72
CA LEU A 125 28.19 4.00 5.19
C LEU A 125 27.49 3.17 6.28
N SER A 126 28.23 2.50 7.16
CA SER A 126 27.66 1.83 8.33
C SER A 126 27.04 2.79 9.34
N ARG A 127 27.65 3.96 9.57
CA ARG A 127 27.08 5.01 10.44
C ARG A 127 25.78 5.58 9.87
N MET A 128 25.77 5.91 8.57
CA MET A 128 24.60 6.43 7.86
C MET A 128 23.48 5.39 7.74
N ALA A 129 23.82 4.11 7.56
CA ALA A 129 22.83 3.03 7.53
C ALA A 129 22.16 2.85 8.90
N GLU A 130 22.94 2.90 9.98
CA GLU A 130 22.40 2.83 11.35
C GLU A 130 21.53 4.05 11.66
N GLU A 131 21.95 5.27 11.30
CA GLU A 131 21.17 6.50 11.49
C GLU A 131 19.84 6.47 10.71
N ASN A 132 19.87 6.04 9.44
CA ASN A 132 18.65 5.88 8.65
C ASN A 132 17.75 4.79 9.22
N PHE A 133 18.30 3.67 9.68
CA PHE A 133 17.52 2.58 10.28
C PHE A 133 16.85 3.00 11.60
N GLN A 134 17.55 3.77 12.43
CA GLN A 134 16.99 4.37 13.65
C GLN A 134 15.92 5.40 13.34
N SER A 135 16.11 6.23 12.30
CA SER A 135 15.13 7.21 11.85
C SER A 135 13.85 6.54 11.33
N TYR A 136 13.97 5.43 10.58
CA TYR A 136 12.81 4.63 10.14
C TYR A 136 12.11 3.91 11.31
N ARG A 137 12.87 3.43 12.32
CA ARG A 137 12.31 2.86 13.55
C ARG A 137 11.49 3.88 14.34
N MET A 138 11.97 5.10 14.45
CA MET A 138 11.28 6.19 15.17
C MET A 138 9.98 6.61 14.46
N ILE A 139 9.99 6.64 13.12
CA ILE A 139 8.84 7.10 12.32
C ILE A 139 7.74 6.02 12.19
N PHE A 140 8.10 4.74 12.11
CA PHE A 140 7.15 3.66 11.77
C PHE A 140 6.94 2.59 12.85
N LEU A 141 7.77 2.54 13.90
CA LEU A 141 7.70 1.53 14.97
C LEU A 141 7.67 2.12 16.39
N SER A 142 7.24 3.38 16.54
CA SER A 142 6.88 3.90 17.86
C SER A 142 5.59 3.22 18.33
N PRO A 143 5.58 2.43 19.42
CA PRO A 143 4.33 1.95 20.00
C PRO A 143 3.57 3.18 20.52
N LEU A 144 2.30 3.30 20.13
CA LEU A 144 1.34 4.23 20.74
C LEU A 144 1.39 4.04 22.27
N GLY A 145 1.98 5.00 22.97
CA GLY A 145 1.77 5.23 24.39
C GLY A 145 0.45 5.95 24.62
#